data_AF-A0A8T0NK46-F1
#
_entry.id   AF-A0A8T0NK46-F1
#
_cell.length_a   1.000
_cell.length_b   1.000
_cell.length_c   1.000
_cell.angle_alpha   90.00
_cell.angle_beta   90.00
_cell.angle_gamma   90.00
#
_symmetry.space_group_name_H-M   'P 1'
#
loop_
_entity.id
_entity.type
_entity.pdbx_description
1 polymer ?
#
loop_
_entity_poly.entity_id
_entity_poly.type
_entity_poly.pdbx_seq_one_letter_code
_entity_poly.pdbx_strand_id
1 'polypeptide(L)'
;MKRLRGEGKHAKRDVRPKSRMSKIGDTIATTLVTLQHEIKKPAPPPPAMPNSDGILWQRLENMTLTTDQKLMVGTFLAHKDQKGMRGFLSGSAEVTFQSWVFKFLSDAGL
;
A
#
# COMPACT_ATOMS: atom_id res chain seq x y z
N MET A 1 -38.37 -80.36 6.46
CA MET A 1 -38.36 -78.87 6.39
C MET A 1 -37.55 -78.31 7.56
N LYS A 2 -36.43 -77.61 7.30
CA LYS A 2 -35.72 -76.74 8.26
C LYS A 2 -34.98 -75.63 7.48
N ARG A 3 -34.98 -74.43 8.06
CA ARG A 3 -35.01 -73.10 7.42
C ARG A 3 -33.64 -72.64 6.87
N LEU A 4 -33.60 -72.06 5.67
CA LEU A 4 -32.45 -71.26 5.18
C LEU A 4 -32.34 -69.99 6.02
N ARG A 5 -31.25 -69.82 6.76
CA ARG A 5 -30.91 -68.58 7.46
C ARG A 5 -29.93 -67.81 6.59
N GLY A 6 -30.43 -66.76 5.95
CA GLY A 6 -29.60 -65.77 5.28
C GLY A 6 -28.71 -65.01 6.26
N GLU A 7 -27.67 -64.39 5.71
CA GLU A 7 -27.28 -62.99 5.94
C GLU A 7 -25.86 -62.79 5.41
N GLY A 8 -25.77 -61.99 4.34
CA GLY A 8 -24.51 -61.54 3.79
C GLY A 8 -23.77 -60.69 4.83
N LYS A 9 -22.54 -61.10 5.17
CA LYS A 9 -21.65 -60.25 5.96
C LYS A 9 -21.08 -59.16 5.05
N HIS A 10 -21.78 -58.04 4.94
CA HIS A 10 -21.13 -56.79 4.53
C HIS A 10 -20.14 -56.41 5.63
N ALA A 11 -18.85 -56.49 5.34
CA ALA A 11 -17.81 -55.91 6.18
C ALA A 11 -18.12 -54.42 6.34
N LYS A 12 -18.62 -54.02 7.52
CA LYS A 12 -18.74 -52.61 7.87
C LYS A 12 -17.32 -52.03 7.79
N ARG A 13 -17.06 -51.19 6.78
CA ARG A 13 -15.91 -50.27 6.81
C ARG A 13 -16.02 -49.53 8.13
N ASP A 14 -15.02 -49.69 8.99
CA ASP A 14 -14.90 -48.89 10.20
C ASP A 14 -14.58 -47.46 9.74
N VAL A 15 -15.63 -46.69 9.44
CA VAL A 15 -15.51 -45.25 9.17
C VAL A 15 -15.42 -44.56 10.52
N ARG A 16 -14.37 -44.90 11.29
CA ARG A 16 -14.10 -44.26 12.57
C ARG A 16 -13.87 -42.78 12.30
N PRO A 17 -14.65 -41.87 12.92
CA PRO A 17 -14.44 -40.44 12.74
C PRO A 17 -13.00 -40.10 13.11
N LYS A 18 -12.31 -39.37 12.22
CA LYS A 18 -10.93 -38.94 12.44
C LYS A 18 -10.87 -38.24 13.81
N SER A 19 -9.98 -38.71 14.69
CA SER A 19 -9.86 -38.17 16.04
C SER A 19 -9.68 -36.65 15.98
N ARG A 20 -10.29 -35.93 16.92
CA ARG A 20 -10.15 -34.48 17.07
C ARG A 20 -8.67 -34.05 17.04
N MET A 21 -7.79 -34.86 17.61
CA MET A 21 -6.34 -34.61 17.62
C MET A 21 -5.71 -34.68 16.21
N SER A 22 -6.15 -35.63 15.37
CA SER A 22 -5.68 -35.73 13.97
C SER A 22 -6.16 -34.53 13.16
N LYS A 23 -7.39 -34.06 13.37
CA LYS A 23 -7.90 -32.85 12.70
C LYS A 23 -7.12 -31.60 13.11
N ILE A 24 -6.75 -31.47 14.39
CA ILE A 24 -5.92 -30.37 14.89
C ILE A 24 -4.52 -30.42 14.27
N GLY A 25 -3.91 -31.61 14.19
CA GLY A 25 -2.61 -31.79 13.53
C GLY A 25 -2.63 -31.38 12.06
N ASP A 26 -3.66 -31.80 11.32
CA ASP A 26 -3.86 -31.42 9.92
C ASP A 26 -3.99 -29.88 9.75
N THR A 27 -4.72 -29.21 10.66
CA THR A 27 -4.85 -27.74 10.67
C THR A 27 -3.53 -27.03 10.97
N ILE A 28 -2.75 -27.52 11.94
CA ILE A 28 -1.44 -26.93 12.28
C ILE A 28 -0.48 -27.06 11.10
N ALA A 29 -0.40 -28.25 10.50
CA ALA A 29 0.45 -28.50 9.35
C ALA A 29 0.08 -27.58 8.17
N THR A 30 -1.21 -27.45 7.89
CA THR A 30 -1.72 -26.56 6.82
C THR A 30 -1.37 -25.10 7.11
N THR A 31 -1.54 -24.65 8.36
CA THR A 31 -1.22 -23.28 8.76
C THR A 31 0.26 -22.98 8.63
N LEU A 32 1.13 -23.93 9.00
CA LEU A 32 2.58 -23.76 8.90
C LEU A 32 3.04 -23.63 7.44
N VAL A 33 2.46 -24.43 6.54
CA VAL A 33 2.73 -24.33 5.09
C VAL A 33 2.29 -22.98 4.55
N THR A 34 1.10 -22.50 4.93
CA THR A 34 0.61 -21.18 4.51
C THR A 34 1.53 -20.07 4.99
N LEU A 35 1.97 -20.10 6.25
CA LEU A 35 2.93 -19.11 6.78
C LEU A 35 4.26 -19.15 6.05
N GLN A 36 4.79 -20.35 5.77
CA GLN A 36 6.02 -20.49 4.99
C GLN A 36 5.88 -19.87 3.60
N HIS A 37 4.72 -20.03 2.97
CA HIS A 37 4.43 -19.42 1.68
C HIS A 37 4.33 -17.89 1.79
N GLU A 38 3.66 -17.34 2.80
CA GLU A 38 3.59 -15.88 3.02
C GLU A 38 4.96 -15.26 3.29
N ILE A 39 5.82 -15.91 4.08
CA ILE A 39 7.17 -15.40 4.38
C ILE A 39 8.06 -15.41 3.13
N LYS A 40 7.87 -16.38 2.23
CA LYS A 40 8.59 -16.46 0.95
C LYS A 40 8.10 -15.46 -0.09
N LYS A 41 6.92 -14.85 0.11
CA LYS A 41 6.45 -13.83 -0.83
C LYS A 41 7.40 -12.63 -0.78
N PRO A 42 7.85 -12.13 -1.93
CA PRO A 42 8.59 -10.88 -1.96
C PRO A 42 7.71 -9.76 -1.40
N ALA A 43 8.33 -8.82 -0.69
CA ALA A 43 7.63 -7.63 -0.23
C ALA A 43 6.93 -6.96 -1.43
N PRO A 44 5.69 -6.47 -1.27
CA PRO A 44 5.04 -5.73 -2.33
C PRO A 44 5.94 -4.55 -2.74
N PRO A 45 6.01 -4.22 -4.05
CA PRO A 45 6.78 -3.08 -4.49
C PRO A 45 6.28 -1.83 -3.73
N PRO A 46 7.18 -0.92 -3.32
CA PRO A 46 6.77 0.32 -2.72
C PRO A 46 5.79 1.05 -3.67
N PRO A 47 4.77 1.74 -3.13
CA PRO A 47 3.86 2.50 -3.97
C PRO A 47 4.67 3.46 -4.83
N ALA A 48 4.31 3.56 -6.11
CA ALA A 48 4.92 4.52 -7.01
C ALA A 48 4.69 5.92 -6.42
N MET A 49 5.76 6.52 -5.88
CA MET A 49 5.67 7.90 -5.43
C MET A 49 5.36 8.75 -6.67
N PRO A 50 4.25 9.50 -6.69
CA PRO A 50 4.03 10.49 -7.74
C PRO A 50 5.26 11.37 -7.83
N ASN A 51 5.62 11.82 -9.04
CA ASN A 51 6.71 12.79 -9.20
C ASN A 51 6.40 14.01 -8.33
N SER A 52 7.08 14.15 -7.19
CA SER A 52 6.83 15.19 -6.19
C SER A 52 6.92 16.58 -6.81
N ASP A 53 7.88 16.74 -7.72
CA ASP A 53 8.12 18.00 -8.41
C ASP A 53 6.95 18.31 -9.37
N GLY A 54 6.31 17.29 -9.96
CA GLY A 54 5.12 17.46 -10.79
C GLY A 54 3.91 17.99 -10.02
N ILE A 55 3.66 17.48 -8.81
CA ILE A 55 2.59 17.98 -7.93
C ILE A 55 2.86 19.44 -7.55
N LEU A 56 4.11 19.75 -7.21
CA LEU A 56 4.52 21.11 -6.87
C LEU A 56 4.25 22.11 -8.00
N TRP A 57 4.65 21.78 -9.23
CA TRP A 57 4.45 22.66 -10.40
C TRP A 57 2.98 22.84 -10.75
N GLN A 58 2.18 21.78 -10.65
CA GLN A 58 0.73 21.88 -10.85
C GLN A 58 0.07 22.81 -9.83
N ARG A 59 0.48 22.74 -8.55
CA ARG A 59 -0.05 23.63 -7.51
C ARG A 59 0.33 25.09 -7.76
N LEU A 60 1.57 25.34 -8.16
CA LEU A 60 2.01 26.69 -8.55
C LEU A 60 1.22 27.21 -9.76
N GLU A 61 0.94 26.36 -10.74
CA GLU A 61 0.15 26.73 -11.92
C GLU A 61 -1.30 27.07 -11.58
N ASN A 62 -1.89 26.36 -10.61
CA ASN A 62 -3.27 26.59 -10.19
C ASN A 62 -3.46 27.84 -9.32
N MET A 63 -2.39 28.49 -8.86
CA MET A 63 -2.49 29.74 -8.11
C MET A 63 -2.83 30.93 -9.02
N THR A 64 -3.65 31.85 -8.50
CA THR A 64 -3.99 33.13 -9.12
C THR A 64 -2.83 34.13 -8.97
N LEU A 65 -1.72 33.85 -9.66
CA LEU A 65 -0.52 34.69 -9.73
C LEU A 65 -0.26 35.11 -11.17
N THR A 66 0.49 36.20 -11.37
CA THR A 66 0.97 36.56 -12.70
C THR A 66 2.00 35.54 -13.22
N THR A 67 2.17 35.46 -14.53
CA THR A 67 3.16 34.58 -15.16
C THR A 67 4.57 34.86 -14.62
N ASP A 68 4.93 36.12 -14.43
CA ASP A 68 6.24 36.52 -13.91
C ASP A 68 6.44 36.08 -12.46
N GLN A 69 5.42 36.21 -11.61
CA GLN A 69 5.47 35.72 -10.23
C GLN A 69 5.65 34.21 -10.18
N LYS A 70 4.89 33.46 -11.00
CA LYS A 70 5.04 32.00 -11.11
C LYS A 70 6.44 31.62 -11.61
N LEU A 71 6.97 32.34 -12.61
CA LEU A 71 8.29 32.09 -13.16
C LEU A 71 9.40 32.34 -12.12
N MET A 72 9.29 33.41 -11.33
CA MET A 72 10.27 33.72 -10.29
C MET A 72 10.29 32.64 -9.20
N VAL A 73 9.12 32.25 -8.71
CA VAL A 73 8.98 31.17 -7.71
C VAL A 73 9.47 29.84 -8.27
N GLY A 74 9.06 29.50 -9.50
CA GLY A 74 9.45 28.28 -10.18
C GLY A 74 10.96 28.19 -10.44
N THR A 75 11.58 29.29 -10.87
CA THR A 75 13.03 29.37 -11.10
C THR A 75 13.82 29.18 -9.81
N PHE A 76 13.39 29.83 -8.73
CA PHE A 76 14.01 29.63 -7.42
C PHE A 76 13.90 28.16 -6.98
N LEU A 77 12.69 27.60 -7.01
CA LEU A 77 12.45 26.21 -6.58
C LEU A 77 13.15 25.18 -7.47
N ALA A 78 13.34 25.45 -8.76
CA ALA A 78 14.03 24.56 -9.69
C ALA A 78 15.54 24.43 -9.42
N HIS A 79 16.12 25.35 -8.62
CA HIS A 79 17.54 25.27 -8.27
C HIS A 79 17.89 23.96 -7.54
N LYS A 80 19.07 23.41 -7.81
CA LYS A 80 19.52 22.12 -7.25
C LYS A 80 19.52 22.10 -5.71
N ASP A 81 19.84 23.24 -5.10
CA ASP A 81 19.91 23.40 -3.64
C ASP A 81 18.51 23.48 -2.99
N GLN A 82 17.46 23.73 -3.78
CA GLN A 82 16.09 23.80 -3.29
C GLN A 82 15.38 22.44 -3.26
N LYS A 83 16.10 21.33 -3.46
CA LYS A 83 15.51 19.97 -3.43
C LYS A 83 14.75 19.69 -2.13
N GLY A 84 15.31 20.09 -0.99
CA GLY A 84 14.65 19.92 0.32
C GLY A 84 13.37 20.73 0.42
N MET A 85 13.39 21.98 -0.05
CA MET A 85 12.24 22.86 -0.08
C MET A 85 11.15 22.33 -1.02
N ARG A 86 11.51 21.87 -2.22
CA ARG A 86 10.57 21.24 -3.16
C ARG A 86 9.87 20.03 -2.55
N GLY A 87 10.63 19.15 -1.88
CA GLY A 87 10.08 17.98 -1.20
C GLY A 87 9.10 18.36 -0.09
N PHE A 88 9.47 19.34 0.74
CA PHE A 88 8.60 19.87 1.79
C PHE A 88 7.31 20.47 1.22
N LEU A 89 7.41 21.35 0.23
CA LEU A 89 6.27 22.03 -0.38
C LEU A 89 5.38 21.09 -1.20
N SER A 90 5.95 20.05 -1.82
CA SER A 90 5.17 19.02 -2.49
C SER A 90 4.29 18.23 -1.53
N GLY A 91 4.75 17.99 -0.30
CA GLY A 91 4.01 17.23 0.72
C GLY A 91 3.19 18.09 1.68
N SER A 92 3.31 19.43 1.63
CA SER A 92 2.64 20.33 2.56
C SER A 92 1.17 20.56 2.20
N ALA A 93 0.38 20.97 3.19
CA ALA A 93 -1.00 21.40 2.98
C ALA A 93 -1.08 22.64 2.06
N GLU A 94 -2.21 22.82 1.37
CA GLU A 94 -2.43 23.94 0.42
C GLU A 94 -2.20 25.31 1.05
N VAL A 95 -2.75 25.53 2.24
CA VAL A 95 -2.55 26.78 2.98
C VAL A 95 -1.07 27.07 3.25
N THR A 96 -0.28 26.03 3.58
CA THR A 96 1.15 26.17 3.87
C THR A 96 1.93 26.49 2.61
N PHE A 97 1.63 25.81 1.50
CA PHE A 97 2.23 26.08 0.20
C PHE A 97 1.96 27.53 -0.24
N GLN A 98 0.69 27.94 -0.26
CA GLN A 98 0.30 29.28 -0.69
C GLN A 98 0.91 30.36 0.20
N SER A 99 0.88 30.18 1.52
CA SER A 99 1.47 31.14 2.47
C SER A 99 2.97 31.32 2.25
N TRP A 100 3.68 30.22 1.96
CA TRP A 100 5.10 30.27 1.63
C TRP A 100 5.35 31.04 0.34
N VAL A 101 4.56 30.79 -0.71
CA VAL A 101 4.68 31.50 -1.99
C VAL A 101 4.42 33.00 -1.83
N PHE A 102 3.35 33.38 -1.15
CA PHE A 102 3.07 34.80 -0.90
C PHE A 102 4.16 35.48 -0.08
N LYS A 103 4.65 34.82 0.98
CA LYS A 103 5.78 35.32 1.76
C LYS A 103 7.02 35.53 0.88
N PHE A 104 7.35 34.56 0.03
CA PHE A 104 8.49 34.65 -0.88
C PHE A 104 8.36 35.84 -1.84
N LEU A 105 7.18 36.07 -2.41
CA LEU A 105 6.92 37.21 -3.28
C LEU A 105 7.04 38.54 -2.53
N SER A 106 6.46 38.64 -1.32
CA SER A 106 6.56 39.83 -0.49
C SER A 106 8.00 40.13 -0.07
N ASP A 107 8.77 39.12 0.30
CA ASP A 107 10.19 39.26 0.65
C ASP A 107 11.04 39.69 -0.58
N ALA A 108 10.58 39.39 -1.80
CA ALA A 108 11.17 39.84 -3.07
C ALA A 108 10.69 41.24 -3.51
N GLY A 109 9.76 41.87 -2.78
CA GLY A 109 9.23 43.21 -3.08
C GLY A 109 8.08 43.22 -4.10
N LEU A 110 7.35 42.12 -4.25
CA LEU A 110 6.22 41.94 -5.18
C LEU A 110 4.89 41.66 -4.49
#